data_AF-A0A3M7P1Y0-F1
#
_entry.id   AF-A0A3M7P1Y0-F1
#
_cell.length_a   1.000
_cell.length_b   1.000
_cell.length_c   1.000
_cell.angle_alpha   90.00
_cell.angle_beta   90.00
_cell.angle_gamma   90.00
#
_symmetry.space_group_name_H-M   'P 1'
#
loop_
_entity.id
_entity.type
_entity.pdbx_description
1 polymer ?
#
loop_
_entity_poly.entity_id
_entity_poly.type
_entity_poly.pdbx_seq_one_letter_code
_entity_poly.pdbx_strand_id
1 'polypeptide(L)'
;KWVLLKNKKACELCKCEFRIEKRLNSVRKWSFSGLNMNQQEKNRFFLINFFYIIGLVCNVLALVTLLTGLIRKFNLNSFDIEFLLYLIFIVFVSFCILWSLVSLMHLWINLVTNLIRTNQSIVILSAK
;
A
#
# COMPACT_ATOMS: atom_id res chain seq x y z
N LYS A 1 -31.23 20.88 -17.47
CA LYS A 1 -31.59 19.44 -17.40
C LYS A 1 -30.31 18.64 -17.41
N TRP A 2 -30.06 17.83 -16.38
CA TRP A 2 -28.96 16.87 -16.37
C TRP A 2 -29.42 15.61 -17.10
N VAL A 3 -28.59 15.06 -18.00
CA VAL A 3 -28.92 13.85 -18.76
C VAL A 3 -28.14 12.67 -18.18
N LEU A 4 -28.84 11.66 -17.70
CA LEU A 4 -28.23 10.42 -17.23
C LEU A 4 -27.71 9.62 -18.43
N LEU A 5 -26.39 9.54 -18.58
CA LEU A 5 -25.69 8.84 -19.67
C LEU A 5 -25.41 7.34 -19.38
N LYS A 6 -26.24 6.70 -18.56
CA LYS A 6 -26.06 5.29 -18.18
C LYS A 6 -26.51 4.38 -19.34
N ASN A 7 -25.60 3.59 -19.91
CA ASN A 7 -25.85 2.62 -21.01
C ASN A 7 -26.31 3.20 -22.37
N LYS A 8 -26.18 4.51 -22.60
CA LYS A 8 -26.51 5.11 -23.90
C LYS A 8 -25.30 5.05 -24.84
N LYS A 9 -25.51 4.55 -26.07
CA LYS A 9 -24.51 4.54 -27.16
C LYS A 9 -24.61 5.76 -28.09
N ALA A 10 -25.66 6.57 -27.92
CA ALA A 10 -25.93 7.73 -28.76
C ALA A 10 -26.56 8.87 -27.95
N CYS A 11 -26.37 10.11 -28.42
CA CYS A 11 -26.87 11.30 -27.75
C CYS A 11 -28.36 11.49 -28.05
N GLU A 12 -29.19 11.72 -27.03
CA GLU A 12 -30.63 11.92 -27.22
C GLU A 12 -30.98 13.18 -28.02
N LEU A 13 -30.10 14.18 -28.00
CA LEU A 13 -30.31 15.47 -28.67
C LEU A 13 -29.82 15.47 -30.12
N CYS A 14 -28.63 14.92 -30.38
CA CYS A 14 -28.03 14.95 -31.71
C CYS A 14 -28.01 13.61 -32.45
N LYS A 15 -28.50 12.51 -31.84
CA LYS A 15 -28.47 11.13 -32.36
C LYS A 15 -27.08 10.60 -32.75
N CYS A 16 -26.00 11.36 -32.56
CA CYS A 16 -24.65 10.91 -32.85
C CYS A 16 -24.25 9.76 -31.93
N GLU A 17 -23.65 8.72 -32.51
CA GLU A 17 -23.04 7.64 -31.76
C GLU A 17 -21.79 8.13 -31.03
N PHE A 18 -21.66 7.74 -29.77
CA PHE A 18 -20.49 8.02 -28.97
C PHE A 18 -20.04 6.78 -28.21
N ARG A 19 -18.73 6.64 -28.04
CA ARG A 19 -18.13 5.63 -27.19
C ARG A 19 -17.58 6.30 -25.93
N ILE A 20 -17.99 5.80 -24.77
CA ILE A 20 -17.45 6.22 -23.49
C ILE A 20 -16.28 5.30 -23.14
N GLU A 21 -15.08 5.85 -23.08
CA GLU A 21 -13.89 5.12 -22.62
C GLU A 21 -13.38 5.74 -21.32
N LYS A 22 -13.00 4.88 -20.37
CA LYS A 22 -12.25 5.31 -19.18
C LYS A 22 -10.77 5.35 -19.56
N ARG A 23 -10.16 6.53 -19.56
CA ARG A 23 -8.72 6.68 -19.72
C ARG A 23 -8.10 7.10 -18.41
N LEU A 24 -6.90 6.57 -18.15
CA LEU A 24 -6.06 7.11 -17.11
C LEU A 24 -5.39 8.38 -17.63
N ASN A 25 -5.40 9.42 -16.80
CA ASN A 25 -4.58 10.60 -17.08
C ASN A 25 -3.10 10.20 -17.12
N SER A 26 -2.27 10.93 -17.86
CA SER A 26 -0.82 10.69 -17.86
C SER A 26 -0.26 10.79 -16.43
N VAL A 27 0.65 9.88 -16.06
CA VAL A 27 1.26 9.81 -14.71
C VAL A 27 1.87 11.15 -14.29
N ARG A 28 2.44 11.93 -15.22
CA ARG A 28 2.97 13.28 -14.93
C ARG A 28 1.91 14.29 -14.48
N LYS A 29 0.64 14.05 -14.82
CA LYS A 29 -0.50 14.88 -14.42
C LYS A 29 -1.20 14.33 -13.18
N TRP A 30 -0.74 13.21 -12.64
CA TRP A 30 -1.31 12.66 -11.42
C TRP A 30 -0.98 13.60 -10.27
N SER A 31 -2.02 14.19 -9.72
CA SER A 31 -1.90 15.03 -8.54
C SER A 31 -2.33 14.21 -7.33
N PHE A 32 -1.43 14.13 -6.34
CA PHE A 32 -1.78 13.58 -5.02
C PHE A 32 -2.87 14.40 -4.33
N SER A 33 -3.14 15.63 -4.79
CA SER A 33 -4.27 16.46 -4.37
C SER A 33 -5.62 15.97 -4.90
N GLY A 34 -5.65 15.04 -5.86
CA GLY A 34 -6.87 14.38 -6.33
C GLY A 34 -7.39 13.31 -5.36
N LEU A 35 -6.57 12.85 -4.40
CA LEU A 35 -7.07 12.17 -3.22
C LEU A 35 -7.75 13.24 -2.35
N ASN A 36 -9.07 13.12 -2.17
CA ASN A 36 -9.87 14.00 -1.33
C ASN A 36 -9.55 13.75 0.16
N MET A 37 -8.31 13.99 0.54
CA MET A 37 -7.78 13.81 1.88
C MET A 37 -7.53 15.17 2.52
N ASN A 38 -8.04 15.34 3.73
CA ASN A 38 -7.80 16.54 4.51
C ASN A 38 -6.32 16.63 4.92
N GLN A 39 -5.82 17.83 5.22
CA GLN A 39 -4.41 18.03 5.57
C GLN A 39 -4.01 17.20 6.81
N GLN A 40 -4.94 17.02 7.74
CA GLN A 40 -4.76 16.16 8.92
C GLN A 40 -4.58 14.67 8.55
N GLU A 41 -5.29 14.17 7.54
CA GLU A 41 -5.21 12.77 7.11
C GLU A 41 -3.87 12.49 6.42
N LYS A 42 -3.37 13.45 5.63
CA LYS A 42 -2.02 13.38 5.04
C LYS A 42 -0.95 13.29 6.13
N ASN A 43 -1.02 14.17 7.14
CA ASN A 43 -0.05 14.17 8.24
C ASN A 43 -0.11 12.87 9.05
N ARG A 44 -1.31 12.35 9.33
CA ARG A 44 -1.49 11.05 9.98
C ARG A 44 -0.88 9.91 9.17
N PHE A 45 -1.12 9.90 7.85
CA PHE A 45 -0.55 8.89 6.96
C PHE A 45 0.99 8.93 6.96
N PHE A 46 1.61 10.11 6.87
CA PHE A 46 3.05 10.25 6.97
C PHE A 46 3.59 9.78 8.32
N LEU A 47 2.94 10.18 9.41
CA LEU A 47 3.36 9.82 10.77
C LEU A 47 3.28 8.31 11.01
N ILE A 48 2.19 7.67 10.55
CA ILE A 48 2.02 6.22 10.63
C ILE A 48 3.14 5.51 9.87
N ASN A 49 3.41 5.90 8.63
CA ASN A 49 4.50 5.29 7.84
C ASN A 49 5.86 5.50 8.52
N PHE A 50 6.12 6.69 9.07
CA PHE A 50 7.36 6.98 9.76
C PHE A 50 7.58 6.09 10.99
N PHE A 51 6.59 5.97 11.87
CA PHE A 51 6.67 5.06 13.01
C PHE A 51 6.78 3.59 12.58
N TYR A 52 6.15 3.23 11.47
CA TYR A 52 6.25 1.88 10.91
C TYR A 52 7.67 1.54 10.49
N ILE A 53 8.35 2.44 9.79
CA ILE A 53 9.74 2.27 9.35
C ILE A 53 10.66 2.15 10.57
N ILE A 54 10.49 3.03 11.57
CA ILE A 54 11.28 2.96 12.81
C ILE A 54 11.08 1.62 13.51
N GLY A 55 9.82 1.20 13.69
CA GLY A 55 9.51 -0.09 14.33
C GLY A 55 10.12 -1.27 13.58
N LEU A 56 10.12 -1.24 12.24
CA LEU A 56 10.71 -2.29 11.43
C LEU A 56 12.24 -2.34 11.58
N VAL A 57 12.91 -1.18 11.57
CA VAL A 57 14.36 -1.10 11.83
C VAL A 57 14.68 -1.67 13.22
N CYS A 58 13.92 -1.29 14.25
CA CYS A 58 14.11 -1.82 15.60
C CYS A 58 13.94 -3.36 15.66
N ASN A 59 12.92 -3.89 15.00
CA ASN A 59 12.70 -5.35 14.95
C ASN A 59 13.82 -6.08 14.21
N VAL A 60 14.34 -5.51 13.12
CA VAL A 60 15.49 -6.09 12.40
C VAL A 60 16.74 -6.08 13.27
N LEU A 61 17.01 -4.98 13.98
CA LEU A 61 18.14 -4.92 14.92
C LEU A 61 17.99 -5.96 16.05
N ALA A 62 16.78 -6.09 16.62
CA ALA A 62 16.50 -7.11 17.63
C ALA A 62 16.68 -8.54 17.08
N LEU A 63 16.28 -8.80 15.83
CA LEU A 63 16.49 -10.09 15.20
C LEU A 63 17.98 -10.41 15.04
N VAL A 64 18.79 -9.43 14.64
CA VAL A 64 20.24 -9.58 14.48
C VAL A 64 20.93 -9.88 15.82
N THR A 65 20.55 -9.18 16.90
CA THR A 65 21.13 -9.45 18.23
C THR A 65 20.74 -10.84 18.75
N LEU A 66 19.49 -11.27 18.53
CA LEU A 66 19.03 -12.62 18.88
C LEU A 66 19.77 -13.70 18.09
N LEU A 67 19.95 -13.52 16.77
CA LEU A 67 20.72 -14.44 15.92
C LEU A 67 22.16 -14.55 16.37
N THR A 68 22.80 -13.42 16.70
CA THR A 68 24.17 -13.41 17.20
C THR A 68 24.29 -14.18 18.52
N GLY A 69 23.32 -14.01 19.43
CA GLY A 69 23.22 -14.77 20.67
C GLY A 69 23.03 -16.28 20.44
N LEU A 70 22.18 -16.65 19.49
CA LEU A 70 21.93 -18.05 19.11
C LEU A 70 23.18 -18.70 18.53
N ILE A 71 23.86 -18.04 17.58
CA ILE A 71 25.09 -18.55 16.95
C ILE A 71 26.18 -18.77 18.01
N ARG A 72 26.34 -17.83 18.95
CA ARG A 72 27.30 -17.98 20.04
C ARG A 72 27.01 -19.22 20.90
N LYS A 73 25.74 -19.46 21.26
CA LYS A 73 25.34 -20.64 22.04
C LYS A 73 25.48 -21.94 21.27
N PHE A 74 25.19 -21.91 19.96
CA PHE A 74 25.39 -23.04 19.08
C PHE A 74 26.86 -23.44 19.01
N ASN A 75 27.77 -22.47 18.86
CA ASN A 75 29.21 -22.72 18.85
C ASN A 75 29.75 -23.27 20.19
N LEU A 76 29.08 -22.94 21.30
CA LEU A 76 29.40 -23.46 22.63
C LEU A 76 28.78 -24.82 22.92
N ASN A 77 28.01 -25.40 21.98
CA ASN A 77 27.26 -26.65 22.15
C ASN A 77 26.34 -26.69 23.40
N SER A 78 25.92 -25.52 23.89
CA SER A 78 25.05 -25.38 25.07
C SER A 78 23.58 -25.32 24.65
N PHE A 79 22.91 -26.47 24.62
CA PHE A 79 21.50 -26.60 24.23
C PHE A 79 20.55 -26.51 25.43
N ASP A 80 20.69 -25.44 26.21
CA ASP A 80 19.86 -25.21 27.41
C ASP A 80 18.53 -24.52 27.07
N ILE A 81 17.68 -24.35 28.08
CA ILE A 81 16.39 -23.62 28.00
C ILE A 81 16.59 -22.23 27.37
N GLU A 82 17.70 -21.56 27.67
CA GLU A 82 18.03 -20.28 27.05
C GLU A 82 18.17 -20.37 25.52
N PHE A 83 18.77 -21.43 24.98
CA PHE A 83 18.87 -21.64 23.52
C PHE A 83 17.48 -21.77 22.90
N LEU A 84 16.58 -22.53 23.54
CA LEU A 84 15.20 -22.67 23.11
C LEU A 84 14.47 -21.32 23.12
N LEU A 85 14.68 -20.48 24.14
CA LEU A 85 14.12 -19.14 24.22
C LEU A 85 14.58 -18.26 23.05
N TYR A 86 15.89 -18.25 22.72
CA TYR A 86 16.39 -17.52 21.56
C TYR A 86 15.68 -17.96 20.27
N LEU A 87 15.50 -19.26 20.07
CA LEU A 87 14.87 -19.81 18.88
C LEU A 87 13.38 -19.40 18.79
N ILE A 88 12.64 -19.48 19.89
CA ILE A 88 11.24 -19.03 19.97
C ILE A 88 11.13 -17.53 19.67
N PHE A 89 11.99 -16.70 20.27
CA PHE A 89 11.97 -15.25 20.03
C PHE A 89 12.34 -14.90 18.60
N ILE A 90 13.30 -15.60 17.98
CA ILE A 90 13.65 -15.41 16.57
C ILE A 90 12.45 -15.68 15.67
N VAL A 91 11.75 -16.81 15.88
CA VAL A 91 10.54 -17.14 15.11
C VAL A 91 9.46 -16.07 15.31
N PHE A 92 9.21 -15.67 16.55
CA PHE A 92 8.22 -14.64 16.86
C PHE A 92 8.55 -13.29 16.20
N VAL A 93 9.78 -12.79 16.36
CA VAL A 93 10.21 -11.51 15.77
C VAL A 93 10.19 -11.58 14.24
N SER A 94 10.60 -12.70 13.65
CA SER A 94 10.53 -12.88 12.19
C SER A 94 9.10 -12.82 11.67
N PHE A 95 8.14 -13.42 12.39
CA PHE A 95 6.72 -13.33 12.06
C PHE A 95 6.20 -11.90 12.17
N CYS A 96 6.58 -11.16 13.21
CA CYS A 96 6.23 -9.74 13.36
C CYS A 96 6.75 -8.91 12.18
N ILE A 97 8.00 -9.11 11.74
CA ILE A 97 8.58 -8.40 10.59
C ILE A 97 7.80 -8.71 9.31
N LEU A 98 7.50 -9.98 9.06
CA LEU A 98 6.71 -10.41 7.90
C LEU A 98 5.31 -9.78 7.90
N TRP A 99 4.62 -9.83 9.04
CA TRP A 99 3.30 -9.23 9.19
C TRP A 99 3.33 -7.71 8.96
N SER A 100 4.35 -7.05 9.50
CA SER A 100 4.58 -5.62 9.28
C SER A 100 4.75 -5.29 7.79
N LEU A 101 5.57 -6.06 7.06
CA LEU A 101 5.76 -5.86 5.62
C LEU A 101 4.46 -6.06 4.84
N VAL A 102 3.68 -7.09 5.15
CA VAL A 102 2.39 -7.35 4.50
C VAL A 102 1.40 -6.22 4.75
N SER A 103 1.30 -5.73 6.00
CA SER A 103 0.43 -4.62 6.36
C SER A 103 0.82 -3.33 5.62
N LEU A 104 2.12 -3.04 5.54
CA LEU A 104 2.63 -1.89 4.79
C LEU A 104 2.29 -2.01 3.30
N MET A 105 2.51 -3.18 2.69
CA MET A 105 2.16 -3.44 1.29
C MET A 105 0.68 -3.23 1.03
N HIS A 106 -0.19 -3.74 1.90
CA HIS A 106 -1.64 -3.56 1.77
C HIS A 106 -2.05 -2.08 1.84
N LEU A 107 -1.43 -1.30 2.73
CA LEU A 107 -1.64 0.14 2.84
C LEU A 107 -1.25 0.86 1.53
N TRP A 108 -0.09 0.54 0.96
CA TRP A 108 0.39 1.12 -0.29
C TRP A 108 -0.46 0.73 -1.49
N ILE A 109 -0.88 -0.53 -1.59
CA ILE A 109 -1.79 -1.01 -2.65
C ILE A 109 -3.12 -0.24 -2.58
N ASN A 110 -3.69 -0.08 -1.39
CA ASN A 110 -4.92 0.70 -1.20
C ASN A 110 -4.75 2.16 -1.59
N LEU A 111 -3.61 2.76 -1.27
CA LEU A 111 -3.31 4.13 -1.66
C LEU A 111 -3.18 4.27 -3.18
N VAL A 112 -2.43 3.38 -3.82
CA VAL A 112 -2.22 3.37 -5.28
C VAL A 112 -3.52 3.12 -6.02
N THR A 113 -4.32 2.15 -5.60
CA THR A 113 -5.63 1.86 -6.21
C THR A 113 -6.60 3.03 -6.08
N ASN A 114 -6.63 3.70 -4.94
CA ASN A 114 -7.41 4.93 -4.76
C ASN A 114 -6.89 6.06 -5.64
N LEU A 115 -5.57 6.21 -5.78
CA LEU A 115 -4.95 7.23 -6.62
C LEU A 115 -5.20 6.97 -8.12
N ILE A 116 -5.22 5.71 -8.54
CA ILE A 116 -5.65 5.28 -9.89
C ILE A 116 -7.12 5.66 -10.09
N ARG A 117 -7.98 5.36 -9.12
CA ARG A 117 -9.43 5.62 -9.21
C ARG A 117 -9.75 7.11 -9.33
N THR A 118 -9.03 7.99 -8.62
CA THR A 118 -9.26 9.44 -8.68
C THR A 118 -8.70 10.08 -9.95
N ASN A 119 -7.68 9.49 -10.57
CA ASN A 119 -7.07 9.99 -11.82
C ASN A 119 -7.66 9.37 -13.10
N GLN A 120 -8.77 8.63 -13.00
CA GLN A 120 -9.54 8.20 -14.17
C GLN A 120 -10.35 9.36 -14.73
N SER A 121 -10.12 9.69 -16.00
CA SER A 121 -10.98 10.58 -16.78
C SER A 121 -11.92 9.77 -17.67
N ILE A 122 -13.13 10.30 -17.84
CA ILE A 122 -14.11 9.74 -18.78
C ILE A 122 -14.00 10.55 -20.06
N VAL A 123 -13.62 9.88 -21.15
CA VAL A 123 -13.53 10.50 -22.48
C VAL A 123 -14.71 10.03 -23.31
N ILE A 124 -15.44 10.97 -23.91
CA ILE A 124 -16.52 10.69 -24.86
C ILE A 124 -15.95 10.88 -26.25
N LEU A 125 -15.77 9.77 -26.98
CA LEU A 125 -15.34 9.79 -28.37
C LEU A 125 -16.59 9.81 -29.25
N SER A 126 -16.73 10.81 -30.12
CA SER A 126 -17.72 10.75 -31.20
C SER A 126 -17.29 9.67 -32.18
N ALA A 127 -18.15 8.68 -32.44
CA ALA A 127 -17.96 7.83 -33.60
C ALA A 127 -18.26 8.68 -34.84
N LYS A 128 -17.33 8.69 -35.81
CA LYS A 128 -17.54 9.28 -37.13
C LYS A 128 -18.33 8.31 -37.99
#